data_AF-A0A959BV73-F1
#
_entry.id   AF-A0A959BV73-F1
#
_cell.length_a   1.000
_cell.length_b   1.000
_cell.length_c   1.000
_cell.angle_alpha   90.00
_cell.angle_beta   90.00
_cell.angle_gamma   90.00
#
_symmetry.space_group_name_H-M   'P 1'
#
loop_
_entity.id
_entity.type
_entity.pdbx_description
1 polymer ?
#
loop_
_entity_poly.entity_id
_entity_poly.type
_entity_poly.pdbx_seq_one_letter_code
_entity_poly.pdbx_strand_id
1 'polypeptide(L)'
;MPVFLYSRMFCFLLLLPCTAVSAQYRAIDRHAAGAPDSLSQNLPALVAYLCGPARSDTEKARSIYSWILKNLTYDETAGERPGRANRSIGDILRRRRGVCFDYSRLFEAMCRLAGLECRAIDGYSRARLKESVNQDTPGHSWNAIRLEGRWQLADPTWGDGGGQDELMARYGADYFLTPPYLFALNHLPAQPMWQLLPCPLDTSWFHQPADALVIDTSGACFAYADSIEAFLQLPESDQRLWAAAAAYRFYPTTVNRELWAQALIDYAVELDKGTEALQQPDSLEALIWLQDTIIGYCEQAAQLAELRDWQAEFFAGLLINQAVAYNQRDNPSGQRSQELDNLQQAREYLLRAQNLLHSLPEDNYYRHYAEKRCSDYLEAVEFNISRQH
;
A
#
# COMPACT_ATOMS: atom_id res chain seq x y z
N MET A 1 22.43 53.11 19.05
CA MET A 1 21.75 51.98 18.39
C MET A 1 21.38 50.98 19.48
N PRO A 2 20.08 50.81 19.80
CA PRO A 2 19.69 49.92 20.88
C PRO A 2 19.58 48.47 20.38
N VAL A 3 20.05 47.56 21.22
CA VAL A 3 20.03 46.10 21.04
C VAL A 3 18.60 45.60 21.27
N PHE A 4 17.98 44.99 20.27
CA PHE A 4 16.69 44.31 20.43
C PHE A 4 16.89 42.96 21.13
N LEU A 5 16.44 42.85 22.38
CA LEU A 5 16.20 41.56 23.02
C LEU A 5 14.96 40.92 22.40
N TYR A 6 15.14 39.82 21.67
CA TYR A 6 14.04 38.93 21.33
C TYR A 6 13.61 38.14 22.57
N SER A 7 12.47 38.54 23.14
CA SER A 7 11.77 37.79 24.17
C SER A 7 11.31 36.45 23.59
N ARG A 8 11.83 35.33 24.11
CA ARG A 8 11.32 33.99 23.83
C ARG A 8 9.94 33.86 24.46
N MET A 9 8.89 34.07 23.68
CA MET A 9 7.52 33.80 24.07
C MET A 9 7.31 32.29 24.14
N PHE A 10 7.46 31.71 25.33
CA PHE A 10 7.00 30.36 25.62
C PHE A 10 5.46 30.36 25.54
N CYS A 11 4.90 29.92 24.42
CA CYS A 11 3.51 29.50 24.36
C CYS A 11 3.34 28.27 25.26
N PHE A 12 2.92 28.47 26.50
CA PHE A 12 2.32 27.42 27.30
C PHE A 12 0.98 27.06 26.65
N LEU A 13 0.97 26.06 25.77
CA LEU A 13 -0.25 25.32 25.46
C LEU A 13 -0.73 24.70 26.78
N LEU A 14 -1.83 25.22 27.31
CA LEU A 14 -2.54 24.62 28.44
C LEU A 14 -3.00 23.23 28.01
N LEU A 15 -2.20 22.21 28.33
CA LEU A 15 -2.59 20.81 28.21
C LEU A 15 -3.73 20.56 29.20
N LEU A 16 -4.95 20.41 28.67
CA LEU A 16 -6.07 19.91 29.46
C LEU A 16 -5.73 18.48 29.95
N PRO A 17 -5.78 18.20 31.27
CA PRO A 17 -5.55 16.86 31.77
C PRO A 17 -6.65 15.88 31.32
N CYS A 18 -6.26 14.64 31.02
CA CYS A 18 -7.03 13.54 30.41
C CYS A 18 -8.34 13.13 31.11
N THR A 19 -8.69 13.68 32.28
CA THR A 19 -10.01 13.43 32.89
C THR A 19 -11.16 13.91 32.00
N ALA A 20 -10.90 14.84 31.07
CA ALA A 20 -11.90 15.40 30.15
C ALA A 20 -12.22 14.50 28.93
N VAL A 21 -11.25 13.81 28.32
CA VAL A 21 -11.46 13.01 27.09
C VAL A 21 -12.25 11.73 27.37
N SER A 22 -11.93 11.02 28.45
CA SER A 22 -12.74 9.88 28.93
C SER A 22 -14.15 10.31 29.36
N ALA A 23 -14.34 11.56 29.82
CA ALA A 23 -15.66 12.08 30.17
C ALA A 23 -16.51 12.43 28.93
N GLN A 24 -15.88 12.89 27.85
CA GLN A 24 -16.53 13.36 26.64
C GLN A 24 -17.33 12.26 25.93
N TYR A 25 -16.82 11.03 25.87
CA TYR A 25 -17.43 9.95 25.08
C TYR A 25 -18.18 8.88 25.91
N ARG A 26 -18.36 9.07 27.22
CA ARG A 26 -18.92 8.02 28.10
C ARG A 26 -20.27 7.46 27.64
N ALA A 27 -21.15 8.32 27.13
CA ALA A 27 -22.46 7.88 26.66
C ALA A 27 -22.34 7.02 25.39
N ILE A 28 -21.48 7.45 24.46
CA ILE A 28 -21.17 6.72 23.22
C ILE A 28 -20.50 5.38 23.53
N ASP A 29 -19.48 5.37 24.40
CA ASP A 29 -18.77 4.16 24.80
C ASP A 29 -19.70 3.15 25.48
N ARG A 30 -20.61 3.62 26.34
CA ARG A 30 -21.62 2.78 26.98
C ARG A 30 -22.61 2.18 25.97
N HIS A 31 -23.04 2.99 24.99
CA HIS A 31 -23.94 2.51 23.94
C HIS A 31 -23.27 1.44 23.08
N ALA A 32 -22.02 1.69 22.67
CA ALA A 32 -21.20 0.73 21.93
C ALA A 32 -21.05 -0.60 22.70
N ALA A 33 -20.76 -0.54 24.00
CA ALA A 33 -20.65 -1.71 24.86
C ALA A 33 -21.98 -2.48 25.03
N GLY A 34 -23.13 -1.83 24.81
CA GLY A 34 -24.46 -2.43 24.88
C GLY A 34 -24.97 -3.03 23.57
N ALA A 35 -24.15 -3.08 22.51
CA ALA A 35 -24.56 -3.64 21.22
C ALA A 35 -25.01 -5.11 21.35
N PRO A 36 -26.22 -5.47 20.89
CA PRO A 36 -26.68 -6.86 20.94
C PRO A 36 -25.80 -7.78 20.10
N ASP A 37 -25.42 -8.93 20.67
CA ASP A 37 -24.61 -9.94 19.95
C ASP A 37 -25.28 -10.42 18.66
N SER A 38 -26.62 -10.42 18.61
CA SER A 38 -27.40 -10.79 17.43
C SER A 38 -27.12 -9.93 16.19
N LEU A 39 -26.60 -8.70 16.37
CA LEU A 39 -26.23 -7.82 15.27
C LEU A 39 -24.83 -8.12 14.71
N SER A 40 -24.03 -8.89 15.43
CA SER A 40 -22.58 -8.98 15.18
C SER A 40 -22.20 -9.65 13.87
N GLN A 41 -23.10 -10.44 13.27
CA GLN A 41 -22.89 -11.04 11.95
C GLN A 41 -23.53 -10.22 10.82
N ASN A 42 -24.23 -9.12 11.13
CA ASN A 42 -24.82 -8.20 10.18
C ASN A 42 -24.13 -6.84 10.32
N LEU A 43 -23.01 -6.67 9.63
CA LEU A 43 -22.16 -5.49 9.74
C LEU A 43 -22.91 -4.16 9.48
N PRO A 44 -23.76 -4.02 8.44
CA PRO A 44 -24.57 -2.81 8.27
C PRO A 44 -25.52 -2.52 9.44
N ALA A 45 -26.24 -3.52 9.95
CA ALA A 45 -27.16 -3.34 11.08
C ALA A 45 -26.42 -3.00 12.37
N LEU A 46 -25.26 -3.62 12.60
CA LEU A 46 -24.39 -3.28 13.72
C LEU A 46 -23.90 -1.83 13.63
N VAL A 47 -23.40 -1.40 12.48
CA VAL A 47 -22.92 -0.01 12.30
C VAL A 47 -24.06 0.99 12.49
N ALA A 48 -25.25 0.71 11.95
CA ALA A 48 -26.43 1.54 12.16
C ALA A 48 -26.82 1.65 13.64
N TYR A 49 -26.77 0.53 14.39
CA TYR A 49 -26.99 0.55 15.83
C TYR A 49 -25.94 1.41 16.53
N LEU A 50 -24.65 1.16 16.28
CA LEU A 50 -23.53 1.86 16.93
C LEU A 50 -23.61 3.37 16.70
N CYS A 51 -23.90 3.79 15.48
CA CYS A 51 -23.95 5.21 15.12
C CYS A 51 -25.27 5.91 15.51
N GLY A 52 -26.31 5.16 15.94
CA GLY A 52 -27.64 5.69 16.22
C GLY A 52 -27.69 6.91 17.16
N PRO A 53 -27.00 6.92 18.32
CA PRO A 53 -27.02 8.07 19.23
C PRO A 53 -25.98 9.14 18.89
N ALA A 54 -25.09 8.89 17.91
CA ALA A 54 -24.00 9.81 17.57
C ALA A 54 -24.54 11.07 16.88
N ARG A 55 -24.01 12.22 17.29
CA ARG A 55 -24.39 13.56 16.80
C ARG A 55 -23.32 14.20 15.91
N SER A 56 -22.17 13.57 15.80
CA SER A 56 -21.06 13.99 14.95
C SER A 56 -20.35 12.79 14.35
N ASP A 57 -19.59 13.03 13.29
CA ASP A 57 -18.74 12.00 12.67
C ASP A 57 -17.67 11.48 13.63
N THR A 58 -17.16 12.35 14.50
CA THR A 58 -16.26 11.98 15.60
C THR A 58 -16.92 11.00 16.57
N GLU A 59 -18.18 11.21 16.96
CA GLU A 59 -18.91 10.29 17.84
C GLU A 59 -19.21 8.95 17.15
N LYS A 60 -19.50 8.95 15.85
CA LYS A 60 -19.65 7.70 15.06
C LYS A 60 -18.35 6.91 15.07
N ALA A 61 -17.23 7.56 14.73
CA ALA A 61 -15.90 6.94 14.74
C ALA A 61 -15.56 6.37 16.12
N ARG A 62 -15.84 7.14 17.19
CA ARG A 62 -15.63 6.68 18.57
C ARG A 62 -16.48 5.47 18.91
N SER A 63 -17.77 5.45 18.55
CA SER A 63 -18.64 4.32 18.84
C SER A 63 -18.15 3.02 18.19
N ILE A 64 -17.68 3.12 16.94
CA ILE A 64 -17.13 1.98 16.20
C ILE A 64 -15.83 1.52 16.84
N TYR A 65 -14.92 2.45 17.13
CA TYR A 65 -13.63 2.18 17.77
C TYR A 65 -13.83 1.45 19.11
N SER A 66 -14.67 2.00 19.99
CA SER A 66 -14.97 1.43 21.30
C SER A 66 -15.62 0.04 21.21
N TRP A 67 -16.46 -0.20 20.21
CA TRP A 67 -17.03 -1.53 20.00
C TRP A 67 -15.94 -2.54 19.60
N ILE A 68 -15.01 -2.17 18.71
CA ILE A 68 -13.90 -3.05 18.31
C ILE A 68 -13.04 -3.42 19.51
N LEU A 69 -12.58 -2.43 20.27
CA LEU A 69 -11.78 -2.62 21.49
C LEU A 69 -12.47 -3.55 22.51
N LYS A 70 -13.81 -3.52 22.57
CA LYS A 70 -14.56 -4.33 23.54
C LYS A 70 -14.79 -5.77 23.06
N ASN A 71 -14.85 -5.98 21.74
CA ASN A 71 -15.38 -7.21 21.15
C ASN A 71 -14.34 -8.03 20.38
N LEU A 72 -13.16 -7.49 20.10
CA LEU A 72 -12.07 -8.24 19.51
C LEU A 72 -11.03 -8.59 20.58
N THR A 73 -10.16 -9.54 20.26
CA THR A 73 -9.00 -9.89 21.07
C THR A 73 -7.83 -10.17 20.15
N TYR A 74 -6.68 -9.57 20.46
CA TYR A 74 -5.49 -9.72 19.63
C TYR A 74 -5.03 -11.18 19.56
N ASP A 75 -4.74 -11.67 18.35
CA ASP A 75 -4.30 -13.05 18.12
C ASP A 75 -2.81 -13.11 17.76
N GLU A 76 -1.95 -13.05 18.78
CA GLU A 76 -0.48 -13.12 18.63
C GLU A 76 -0.01 -14.37 17.86
N THR A 77 -0.79 -15.45 17.91
CA THR A 77 -0.44 -16.73 17.30
C THR A 77 -0.95 -16.91 15.87
N ALA A 78 -1.64 -15.90 15.31
CA ALA A 78 -2.23 -16.01 13.98
C ALA A 78 -1.18 -16.18 12.87
N GLY A 79 -0.02 -15.52 13.01
CA GLY A 79 1.11 -15.65 12.08
C GLY A 79 1.81 -17.00 12.13
N GLU A 80 1.69 -17.73 13.26
CA GLU A 80 2.35 -19.03 13.46
C GLU A 80 1.51 -20.21 12.92
N ARG A 81 0.21 -20.00 12.69
CA ARG A 81 -0.74 -21.06 12.35
C ARG A 81 -1.61 -20.64 11.16
N PRO A 82 -1.35 -21.15 9.94
CA PRO A 82 -2.07 -20.74 8.72
C PRO A 82 -3.61 -20.84 8.81
N GLY A 83 -4.15 -21.79 9.59
CA GLY A 83 -5.59 -21.94 9.82
C GLY A 83 -6.22 -20.89 10.75
N ARG A 84 -5.43 -19.97 11.32
CA ARG A 84 -5.90 -18.89 12.19
C ARG A 84 -6.05 -17.54 11.48
N ALA A 85 -5.53 -17.41 10.26
CA ALA A 85 -5.72 -16.21 9.45
C ALA A 85 -7.20 -16.01 9.10
N ASN A 86 -7.72 -14.81 9.36
CA ASN A 86 -9.03 -14.40 8.88
C ASN A 86 -8.96 -14.16 7.37
N ARG A 87 -10.00 -14.55 6.63
CA ARG A 87 -10.06 -14.36 5.16
C ARG A 87 -11.11 -13.34 4.75
N SER A 88 -11.90 -12.86 5.70
CA SER A 88 -13.01 -11.93 5.47
C SER A 88 -13.37 -11.17 6.74
N ILE A 89 -14.05 -10.03 6.58
CA ILE A 89 -14.66 -9.32 7.71
C ILE A 89 -15.63 -10.23 8.50
N GLY A 90 -16.35 -11.12 7.81
CA GLY A 90 -17.22 -12.11 8.46
C GLY A 90 -16.46 -13.06 9.38
N ASP A 91 -15.25 -13.49 8.99
CA ASP A 91 -14.41 -14.32 9.85
C ASP A 91 -13.99 -13.57 11.12
N ILE A 92 -13.58 -12.30 10.98
CA ILE A 92 -13.20 -11.44 12.12
C ILE A 92 -14.37 -11.31 13.09
N LEU A 93 -15.57 -10.99 12.59
CA LEU A 93 -16.79 -10.84 13.39
C LEU A 93 -17.21 -12.13 14.08
N ARG A 94 -17.07 -13.28 13.41
CA ARG A 94 -17.40 -14.60 13.97
C ARG A 94 -16.39 -15.05 15.02
N ARG A 95 -15.09 -14.86 14.75
CA ARG A 95 -13.99 -15.34 15.61
C ARG A 95 -13.68 -14.39 16.76
N ARG A 96 -14.06 -13.12 16.65
CA ARG A 96 -13.77 -12.06 17.66
C ARG A 96 -12.28 -11.92 17.95
N ARG A 97 -11.44 -12.26 16.97
CA ARG A 97 -9.98 -12.34 17.11
C ARG A 97 -9.32 -12.01 15.79
N GLY A 98 -8.17 -11.35 15.87
CA GLY A 98 -7.39 -10.99 14.68
C GLY A 98 -6.08 -10.30 15.03
N VAL A 99 -5.32 -9.94 13.99
CA VAL A 99 -4.08 -9.16 14.11
C VAL A 99 -4.31 -7.70 13.69
N CYS A 100 -3.27 -6.86 13.71
CA CYS A 100 -3.37 -5.43 13.38
C CYS A 100 -4.05 -5.16 12.03
N PHE A 101 -3.79 -5.99 11.03
CA PHE A 101 -4.49 -5.98 9.74
C PHE A 101 -6.00 -6.16 9.89
N ASP A 102 -6.46 -7.12 10.70
CA ASP A 102 -7.88 -7.39 10.88
C ASP A 102 -8.61 -6.23 11.60
N TYR A 103 -7.98 -5.67 12.63
CA TYR A 103 -8.51 -4.55 13.39
C TYR A 103 -8.65 -3.31 12.50
N SER A 104 -7.59 -2.94 11.77
CA SER A 104 -7.58 -1.76 10.91
C SER A 104 -8.57 -1.87 9.74
N ARG A 105 -8.69 -3.06 9.13
CA ARG A 105 -9.65 -3.30 8.03
C ARG A 105 -11.09 -3.37 8.51
N LEU A 106 -11.36 -3.95 9.68
CA LEU A 106 -12.70 -3.93 10.26
C LEU A 106 -13.14 -2.49 10.58
N PHE A 107 -12.24 -1.71 11.19
CA PHE A 107 -12.51 -0.31 11.51
C PHE A 107 -12.77 0.52 10.25
N GLU A 108 -11.92 0.40 9.22
CA GLU A 108 -12.11 1.03 7.91
C GLU A 108 -13.47 0.67 7.29
N ALA A 109 -13.83 -0.63 7.27
CA ALA A 109 -15.10 -1.09 6.71
C ALA A 109 -16.32 -0.54 7.46
N MET A 110 -16.27 -0.50 8.80
CA MET A 110 -17.34 0.03 9.62
C MET A 110 -17.48 1.55 9.48
N CYS A 111 -16.37 2.28 9.45
CA CYS A 111 -16.35 3.72 9.18
C CYS A 111 -16.98 4.04 7.82
N ARG A 112 -16.62 3.30 6.77
CA ARG A 112 -17.19 3.48 5.43
C ARG A 112 -18.71 3.26 5.42
N LEU A 113 -19.21 2.25 6.13
CA LEU A 113 -20.65 2.01 6.27
C LEU A 113 -21.36 3.14 7.06
N ALA A 114 -20.65 3.84 7.94
CA ALA A 114 -21.15 5.01 8.67
C ALA A 114 -21.07 6.32 7.85
N GLY A 115 -20.62 6.25 6.59
CA GLY A 115 -20.41 7.40 5.72
C GLY A 115 -19.14 8.20 6.01
N LEU A 116 -18.18 7.60 6.72
CA LEU A 116 -16.90 8.21 7.05
C LEU A 116 -15.82 7.78 6.08
N GLU A 117 -14.97 8.70 5.67
CA GLU A 117 -13.74 8.39 4.96
C GLU A 117 -12.69 7.90 5.96
N CYS A 118 -12.28 6.65 5.80
CA CYS A 118 -11.27 6.00 6.61
C CYS A 118 -10.35 5.19 5.69
N ARG A 119 -9.06 5.19 5.99
CA ARG A 119 -8.04 4.43 5.29
C ARG A 119 -7.24 3.62 6.29
N ALA A 120 -7.08 2.32 6.02
CA ALA A 120 -6.07 1.54 6.74
C ALA A 120 -4.67 1.91 6.20
N ILE A 121 -3.76 2.18 7.12
CA ILE A 121 -2.40 2.65 6.85
C ILE A 121 -1.44 1.56 7.32
N ASP A 122 -0.61 1.08 6.40
CA ASP A 122 0.44 0.11 6.71
C ASP A 122 1.77 0.84 6.96
N GLY A 123 2.55 0.34 7.92
CA GLY A 123 3.84 0.93 8.25
C GLY A 123 4.62 0.17 9.31
N TYR A 124 5.59 0.88 9.87
CA TYR A 124 6.53 0.39 10.86
C TYR A 124 6.08 0.81 12.24
N SER A 125 6.17 -0.10 13.18
CA SER A 125 5.92 0.18 14.59
C SER A 125 7.16 -0.07 15.42
N ARG A 126 7.44 0.82 16.37
CA ARG A 126 8.38 0.54 17.45
C ARG A 126 7.65 -0.28 18.52
N ALA A 127 7.53 -1.58 18.30
CA ALA A 127 6.85 -2.46 19.25
C ALA A 127 7.69 -2.58 20.53
N ARG A 128 7.22 -1.92 21.60
CA ARG A 128 7.85 -1.85 22.93
C ARG A 128 9.24 -1.22 22.87
N LEU A 129 9.56 -0.38 23.86
CA LEU A 129 10.81 0.39 23.92
C LEU A 129 12.12 -0.45 23.96
N LYS A 130 12.06 -1.77 23.70
CA LYS A 130 13.17 -2.70 23.93
C LYS A 130 13.36 -3.85 22.92
N GLU A 131 12.42 -4.18 22.01
CA GLU A 131 12.45 -5.53 21.39
C GLU A 131 11.99 -5.70 19.91
N SER A 132 12.30 -4.79 18.98
CA SER A 132 12.11 -5.13 17.54
C SER A 132 13.44 -5.41 16.84
N VAL A 133 13.63 -6.65 16.39
CA VAL A 133 14.84 -7.15 15.69
C VAL A 133 14.83 -6.84 14.18
N ASN A 134 13.71 -6.36 13.63
CA ASN A 134 13.64 -5.96 12.22
C ASN A 134 12.73 -4.73 12.06
N GLN A 135 13.33 -3.57 11.80
CA GLN A 135 12.63 -2.31 11.57
C GLN A 135 12.43 -2.01 10.08
N ASP A 136 12.84 -2.93 9.19
CA ASP A 136 12.91 -2.71 7.74
C ASP A 136 11.67 -3.20 6.99
N THR A 137 10.78 -3.90 7.69
CA THR A 137 9.52 -4.45 7.16
C THR A 137 8.32 -3.73 7.77
N PRO A 138 7.38 -3.22 6.95
CA PRO A 138 6.08 -2.77 7.45
C PRO A 138 5.36 -3.95 8.12
N GLY A 139 5.21 -3.89 9.44
CA GLY A 139 4.70 -4.99 10.27
C GLY A 139 3.45 -4.63 11.06
N HIS A 140 2.95 -3.40 10.91
CA HIS A 140 1.81 -2.91 11.66
C HIS A 140 0.85 -2.10 10.79
N SER A 141 -0.43 -2.13 11.15
CA SER A 141 -1.50 -1.45 10.43
C SER A 141 -2.42 -0.72 11.40
N TRP A 142 -2.73 0.54 11.09
CA TRP A 142 -3.64 1.41 11.84
C TRP A 142 -4.54 2.17 10.87
N ASN A 143 -5.17 3.27 11.30
CA ASN A 143 -6.10 4.02 10.46
C ASN A 143 -5.85 5.53 10.45
N ALA A 144 -6.14 6.15 9.30
CA ALA A 144 -6.38 7.57 9.17
C ALA A 144 -7.87 7.79 8.82
N ILE A 145 -8.54 8.71 9.50
CA ILE A 145 -9.98 9.00 9.34
C ILE A 145 -10.15 10.49 9.04
N ARG A 146 -10.95 10.84 8.04
CA ARG A 146 -11.31 12.23 7.73
C ARG A 146 -12.52 12.64 8.55
N LEU A 147 -12.31 13.53 9.51
CA LEU A 147 -13.35 14.08 10.39
C LEU A 147 -13.31 15.60 10.29
N GLU A 148 -14.46 16.23 10.04
CA GLU A 148 -14.57 17.71 9.95
C GLU A 148 -13.57 18.32 8.94
N GLY A 149 -13.35 17.62 7.82
CA GLY A 149 -12.43 18.03 6.76
C GLY A 149 -10.94 17.83 7.06
N ARG A 150 -10.58 17.14 8.14
CA ARG A 150 -9.19 16.88 8.52
C ARG A 150 -8.93 15.40 8.76
N TRP A 151 -7.80 14.91 8.26
CA TRP A 151 -7.32 13.57 8.59
C TRP A 151 -6.82 13.51 10.03
N GLN A 152 -7.18 12.44 10.74
CA GLN A 152 -6.81 12.16 12.12
C GLN A 152 -6.45 10.68 12.27
N LEU A 153 -5.58 10.35 13.23
CA LEU A 153 -5.01 9.00 13.37
C LEU A 153 -5.72 8.22 14.47
N ALA A 154 -5.96 6.93 14.23
CA ALA A 154 -6.46 6.00 15.23
C ALA A 154 -5.82 4.63 15.05
N ASP A 155 -5.51 3.96 16.16
CA ASP A 155 -5.07 2.57 16.17
C ASP A 155 -6.01 1.73 17.06
N PRO A 156 -6.94 0.96 16.47
CA PRO A 156 -7.82 0.08 17.24
C PRO A 156 -7.09 -1.12 17.85
N THR A 157 -5.91 -1.48 17.35
CA THR A 157 -5.10 -2.60 17.85
C THR A 157 -4.42 -2.24 19.16
N TRP A 158 -3.68 -1.14 19.17
CA TRP A 158 -2.98 -0.70 20.39
C TRP A 158 -3.95 -0.09 21.42
N GLY A 159 -5.12 0.36 20.95
CA GLY A 159 -6.25 0.73 21.82
C GLY A 159 -6.85 -0.43 22.63
N ASP A 160 -6.75 -1.67 22.12
CA ASP A 160 -7.28 -2.89 22.77
C ASP A 160 -6.52 -3.27 24.06
N GLY A 161 -5.44 -2.56 24.40
CA GLY A 161 -4.80 -2.68 25.71
C GLY A 161 -3.89 -3.90 25.87
N GLY A 162 -3.37 -4.46 24.77
CA GLY A 162 -2.35 -5.53 24.78
C GLY A 162 -0.99 -5.13 25.41
N GLY A 163 -0.85 -3.89 25.87
CA GLY A 163 0.25 -3.44 26.70
C GLY A 163 -0.02 -2.01 27.16
N GLN A 164 0.24 -1.70 28.43
CA GLN A 164 0.36 -0.31 28.85
C GLN A 164 1.52 0.30 28.07
N ASP A 165 1.22 1.02 27.00
CA ASP A 165 2.25 1.78 26.30
C ASP A 165 2.67 2.92 27.23
N GLU A 166 3.84 2.75 27.86
CA GLU A 166 4.46 3.74 28.74
C GLU A 166 4.54 5.11 28.07
N LEU A 167 4.64 5.16 26.74
CA LEU A 167 4.65 6.38 25.97
C LEU A 167 3.29 7.08 26.00
N MET A 168 2.21 6.38 25.67
CA MET A 168 0.86 6.97 25.68
C MET A 168 0.41 7.29 27.09
N ALA A 169 0.74 6.44 28.07
CA ALA A 169 0.49 6.69 29.49
C ALA A 169 1.22 7.97 29.96
N ARG A 170 2.47 8.20 29.51
CA ARG A 170 3.23 9.42 29.83
C ARG A 170 2.55 10.69 29.30
N TYR A 171 1.90 10.62 28.14
CA TYR A 171 1.24 11.77 27.53
C TYR A 171 -0.28 11.84 27.79
N GLY A 172 -0.84 10.91 28.55
CA GLY A 172 -2.28 10.84 28.85
C GLY A 172 -3.14 10.71 27.59
N ALA A 173 -2.60 10.11 26.52
CA ALA A 173 -3.29 9.90 25.25
C ALA A 173 -3.86 8.47 25.19
N ASP A 174 -4.92 8.30 24.40
CA ASP A 174 -5.33 6.99 23.88
C ASP A 174 -4.98 6.93 22.37
N TYR A 175 -5.14 5.74 21.80
CA TYR A 175 -4.93 5.49 20.37
C TYR A 175 -6.13 5.91 19.51
N PHE A 176 -6.94 6.87 19.97
CA PHE A 176 -8.09 7.41 19.24
C PHE A 176 -7.92 8.92 19.01
N LEU A 177 -7.77 9.32 17.75
CA LEU A 177 -7.53 10.72 17.36
C LEU A 177 -6.25 11.28 18.01
N THR A 178 -5.24 10.43 18.15
CA THR A 178 -3.95 10.79 18.73
C THR A 178 -3.29 11.86 17.86
N PRO A 179 -2.74 12.94 18.47
CA PRO A 179 -2.04 13.95 17.71
C PRO A 179 -0.88 13.37 16.88
N PRO A 180 -0.70 13.80 15.61
CA PRO A 180 0.33 13.27 14.70
C PRO A 180 1.75 13.20 15.29
N TYR A 181 2.16 14.24 16.01
CA TYR A 181 3.50 14.31 16.62
C TYR A 181 3.71 13.28 17.73
N LEU A 182 2.65 12.89 18.45
CA LEU A 182 2.71 11.80 19.44
C LEU A 182 2.64 10.44 18.76
N PHE A 183 1.81 10.31 17.74
CA PHE A 183 1.62 9.06 17.01
C PHE A 183 2.91 8.64 16.28
N ALA A 184 3.62 9.60 15.68
CA ALA A 184 4.88 9.37 14.95
C ALA A 184 6.04 8.87 15.84
N LEU A 185 5.92 8.97 17.17
CA LEU A 185 6.94 8.48 18.09
C LEU A 185 7.08 6.95 18.04
N ASN A 186 6.02 6.24 17.67
CA ASN A 186 6.00 4.77 17.60
C ASN A 186 5.32 4.20 16.35
N HIS A 187 4.73 5.04 15.48
CA HIS A 187 4.15 4.65 14.21
C HIS A 187 4.75 5.46 13.05
N LEU A 188 5.49 4.80 12.17
CA LEU A 188 6.00 5.40 10.94
C LEU A 188 5.26 4.77 9.75
N PRO A 189 4.40 5.50 9.02
CA PRO A 189 3.72 4.95 7.85
C PRO A 189 4.70 4.66 6.72
N ALA A 190 4.40 3.66 5.89
CA ALA A 190 5.19 3.37 4.70
C ALA A 190 5.19 4.56 3.71
N GLN A 191 4.09 5.33 3.65
CA GLN A 191 4.03 6.56 2.86
C GLN A 191 4.08 7.77 3.81
N PRO A 192 5.05 8.70 3.64
CA PRO A 192 5.28 9.78 4.61
C PRO A 192 4.11 10.74 4.76
N MET A 193 3.24 10.88 3.76
CA MET A 193 2.07 11.77 3.83
C MET A 193 1.10 11.38 4.95
N TRP A 194 1.02 10.08 5.30
CA TRP A 194 0.15 9.60 6.38
C TRP A 194 0.70 9.86 7.77
N GLN A 195 1.89 10.47 7.90
CA GLN A 195 2.33 10.99 9.20
C GLN A 195 1.46 12.16 9.65
N LEU A 196 0.78 12.84 8.70
CA LEU A 196 0.00 14.06 8.94
C LEU A 196 0.81 15.18 9.59
N LEU A 197 2.13 15.14 9.39
CA LEU A 197 3.09 16.16 9.83
C LEU A 197 3.44 17.05 8.63
N PRO A 198 3.50 18.39 8.81
CA PRO A 198 3.95 19.29 7.75
C PRO A 198 5.38 19.00 7.28
N CYS A 199 6.24 18.57 8.20
CA CYS A 199 7.61 18.15 7.94
C CYS A 199 7.75 16.75 8.53
N PRO A 200 7.54 15.69 7.72
CA PRO A 200 7.55 14.33 8.22
C PRO A 200 8.94 13.97 8.73
N LEU A 201 8.93 13.13 9.77
CA LEU A 201 10.13 12.55 10.33
C LEU A 201 10.71 11.57 9.32
N ASP A 202 12.02 11.62 9.11
CA ASP A 202 12.70 10.65 8.28
C ASP A 202 12.91 9.32 9.01
N THR A 203 13.32 8.31 8.25
CA THR A 203 13.55 6.97 8.75
C THR A 203 14.70 6.93 9.75
N SER A 204 15.75 7.74 9.58
CA SER A 204 16.90 7.77 10.50
C SER A 204 16.48 8.22 11.90
N TRP A 205 15.60 9.22 12.00
CA TRP A 205 14.97 9.63 13.25
C TRP A 205 14.19 8.48 13.88
N PHE A 206 13.42 7.75 13.08
CA PHE A 206 12.63 6.60 13.55
C PHE A 206 13.47 5.37 13.94
N HIS A 207 14.78 5.38 13.77
CA HIS A 207 15.68 4.33 14.26
C HIS A 207 16.44 4.73 15.53
N GLN A 208 16.37 6.00 15.95
CA GLN A 208 17.04 6.46 17.17
C GLN A 208 16.44 5.82 18.43
N PRO A 209 17.24 5.56 19.48
CA PRO A 209 16.74 5.10 20.77
C PRO A 209 15.65 6.02 21.33
N ALA A 210 14.62 5.43 21.96
CA ALA A 210 13.43 6.18 22.38
C ALA A 210 13.69 7.26 23.45
N ASP A 211 14.76 7.11 24.23
CA ASP A 211 15.22 8.04 25.25
C ASP A 211 15.98 9.25 24.69
N ALA A 212 16.38 9.21 23.41
CA ALA A 212 17.05 10.30 22.70
C ALA A 212 16.10 11.13 21.81
N LEU A 213 14.80 10.78 21.76
CA LEU A 213 13.86 11.38 20.81
C LEU A 213 13.56 12.85 21.14
N VAL A 214 14.04 13.73 20.28
CA VAL A 214 13.55 15.11 20.14
C VAL A 214 12.88 15.19 18.78
N ILE A 215 11.60 15.58 18.73
CA ILE A 215 10.91 15.77 17.45
C ILE A 215 11.57 16.95 16.74
N ASP A 216 12.36 16.64 15.72
CA ASP A 216 12.98 17.62 14.84
C ASP A 216 12.16 17.73 13.56
N THR A 217 11.52 18.89 13.37
CA THR A 217 10.70 19.18 12.18
C THR A 217 11.43 20.08 11.18
N SER A 218 12.75 20.26 11.32
CA SER A 218 13.55 21.11 10.44
C SER A 218 13.82 20.50 9.05
N GLY A 219 13.40 19.25 8.82
CA GLY A 219 13.50 18.55 7.54
C GLY A 219 12.64 19.15 6.41
N ALA A 220 12.68 18.51 5.25
CA ALA A 220 11.89 18.96 4.09
C ALA A 220 10.39 18.87 4.39
N CYS A 221 9.72 20.02 4.40
CA CYS A 221 8.29 20.11 4.62
C CYS A 221 7.50 19.94 3.31
N PHE A 222 6.36 19.26 3.36
CA PHE A 222 5.41 19.22 2.26
C PHE A 222 3.96 19.29 2.77
N ALA A 223 3.07 19.80 1.90
CA ALA A 223 1.64 19.84 2.18
C ALA A 223 1.05 18.43 2.07
N TYR A 224 1.06 17.68 3.18
CA TYR A 224 0.56 16.30 3.20
C TYR A 224 -0.92 16.21 2.81
N ALA A 225 -1.73 17.21 3.17
CA ALA A 225 -3.15 17.25 2.82
C ALA A 225 -3.35 17.24 1.29
N ASP A 226 -2.64 18.09 0.56
CA ASP A 226 -2.72 18.15 -0.90
C ASP A 226 -2.22 16.85 -1.55
N SER A 227 -1.18 16.25 -0.96
CA SER A 227 -0.62 14.98 -1.43
C SER A 227 -1.62 13.83 -1.27
N ILE A 228 -2.32 13.78 -0.12
CA ILE A 228 -3.37 12.79 0.13
C ILE A 228 -4.54 13.02 -0.84
N GLU A 229 -5.03 14.25 -1.00
CA GLU A 229 -6.14 14.52 -1.91
C GLU A 229 -5.78 14.16 -3.36
N ALA A 230 -4.59 14.51 -3.85
CA ALA A 230 -4.12 14.11 -5.17
C ALA A 230 -4.02 12.58 -5.32
N PHE A 231 -3.47 11.89 -4.31
CA PHE A 231 -3.37 10.43 -4.29
C PHE A 231 -4.74 9.76 -4.36
N LEU A 232 -5.73 10.25 -3.62
CA LEU A 232 -7.07 9.66 -3.57
C LEU A 232 -7.87 9.82 -4.87
N GLN A 233 -7.48 10.73 -5.76
CA GLN A 233 -8.09 10.88 -7.09
C GLN A 233 -7.53 9.89 -8.13
N LEU A 234 -6.41 9.22 -7.84
CA LEU A 234 -5.82 8.24 -8.76
C LEU A 234 -6.67 6.96 -8.81
N PRO A 235 -6.68 6.25 -9.96
CA PRO A 235 -7.21 4.88 -10.00
C PRO A 235 -6.49 3.95 -9.02
N GLU A 236 -7.13 2.84 -8.63
CA GLU A 236 -6.59 1.96 -7.59
C GLU A 236 -5.23 1.35 -7.97
N SER A 237 -5.03 0.97 -9.24
CA SER A 237 -3.76 0.46 -9.77
C SER A 237 -2.65 1.50 -9.66
N ASP A 238 -2.94 2.76 -10.02
CA ASP A 238 -2.01 3.89 -9.90
C ASP A 238 -1.68 4.23 -8.44
N GLN A 239 -2.68 4.16 -7.54
CA GLN A 239 -2.46 4.32 -6.10
C GLN A 239 -1.46 3.28 -5.58
N ARG A 240 -1.61 2.00 -5.95
CA ARG A 240 -0.70 0.93 -5.52
C ARG A 240 0.73 1.14 -6.01
N LEU A 241 0.90 1.43 -7.31
CA LEU A 241 2.21 1.69 -7.89
C LEU A 241 2.88 2.92 -7.26
N TRP A 242 2.14 4.02 -7.15
CA TRP A 242 2.65 5.25 -6.54
C TRP A 242 3.04 5.03 -5.08
N ALA A 243 2.20 4.35 -4.31
CA ALA A 243 2.43 4.07 -2.90
C ALA A 243 3.71 3.24 -2.68
N ALA A 244 3.90 2.18 -3.47
CA ALA A 244 5.09 1.33 -3.35
C ALA A 244 6.38 2.08 -3.75
N ALA A 245 6.33 2.86 -4.82
CA ALA A 245 7.46 3.71 -5.24
C ALA A 245 7.79 4.79 -4.18
N ALA A 246 6.76 5.43 -3.62
CA ALA A 246 6.92 6.43 -2.56
C ALA A 246 7.50 5.81 -1.29
N ALA A 247 7.04 4.60 -0.91
CA ALA A 247 7.56 3.87 0.24
C ALA A 247 9.05 3.52 0.06
N TYR A 248 9.45 3.02 -1.10
CA TYR A 248 10.87 2.74 -1.37
C TYR A 248 11.75 4.00 -1.36
N ARG A 249 11.27 5.11 -1.96
CA ARG A 249 12.00 6.39 -1.92
C ARG A 249 12.15 6.93 -0.50
N PHE A 250 11.12 6.78 0.32
CA PHE A 250 11.12 7.25 1.70
C PHE A 250 11.96 6.35 2.61
N TYR A 251 11.86 5.03 2.43
CA TYR A 251 12.63 4.05 3.16
C TYR A 251 13.17 2.93 2.25
N PRO A 252 14.43 3.03 1.77
CA PRO A 252 14.96 2.13 0.74
C PRO A 252 15.43 0.78 1.29
N THR A 253 14.52 0.00 1.91
CA THR A 253 14.80 -1.35 2.38
C THR A 253 14.66 -2.38 1.24
N THR A 254 15.27 -3.56 1.40
CA THR A 254 15.11 -4.67 0.44
C THR A 254 13.63 -5.03 0.26
N VAL A 255 12.87 -5.06 1.35
CA VAL A 255 11.42 -5.36 1.33
C VAL A 255 10.65 -4.32 0.53
N ASN A 256 10.89 -3.02 0.75
CA ASN A 256 10.21 -1.99 -0.01
C ASN A 256 10.59 -2.00 -1.50
N ARG A 257 11.83 -2.37 -1.82
CA ARG A 257 12.29 -2.55 -3.20
C ARG A 257 11.53 -3.69 -3.89
N GLU A 258 11.36 -4.82 -3.22
CA GLU A 258 10.60 -5.97 -3.72
C GLU A 258 9.11 -5.66 -3.85
N LEU A 259 8.52 -4.94 -2.89
CA LEU A 259 7.12 -4.49 -2.99
C LEU A 259 6.91 -3.53 -4.17
N TRP A 260 7.88 -2.66 -4.47
CA TRP A 260 7.82 -1.81 -5.66
C TRP A 260 7.93 -2.61 -6.95
N ALA A 261 8.84 -3.60 -7.02
CA ALA A 261 8.91 -4.53 -8.14
C ALA A 261 7.59 -5.26 -8.38
N GLN A 262 6.95 -5.76 -7.31
CA GLN A 262 5.63 -6.40 -7.40
C GLN A 262 4.56 -5.43 -7.92
N ALA A 263 4.52 -4.19 -7.42
CA ALA A 263 3.53 -3.20 -7.83
C ALA A 263 3.68 -2.79 -9.32
N LEU A 264 4.91 -2.78 -9.84
CA LEU A 264 5.19 -2.56 -11.27
C LEU A 264 4.59 -3.68 -12.13
N ILE A 265 4.76 -4.95 -11.71
CA ILE A 265 4.15 -6.09 -12.41
C ILE A 265 2.62 -6.05 -12.33
N ASP A 266 2.06 -5.78 -11.15
CA ASP A 266 0.60 -5.68 -10.98
C ASP A 266 0.00 -4.58 -11.88
N TYR A 267 0.70 -3.45 -12.01
CA TYR A 267 0.29 -2.37 -12.91
C TYR A 267 0.41 -2.77 -14.38
N ALA A 268 1.48 -3.46 -14.76
CA ALA A 268 1.65 -4.01 -16.11
C ALA A 268 0.53 -4.98 -16.48
N VAL A 269 0.13 -5.87 -15.56
CA VAL A 269 -1.01 -6.78 -15.75
C VAL A 269 -2.33 -6.02 -15.90
N GLU A 270 -2.54 -4.93 -15.16
CA GLU A 270 -3.75 -4.11 -15.32
C GLU A 270 -3.80 -3.44 -16.69
N LEU A 271 -2.68 -2.89 -17.16
CA LEU A 271 -2.57 -2.29 -18.49
C LEU A 271 -2.76 -3.30 -19.61
N ASP A 272 -2.27 -4.53 -19.42
CA ASP A 272 -2.36 -5.61 -20.42
C ASP A 272 -3.82 -5.97 -20.76
N LYS A 273 -4.75 -5.84 -19.80
CA LYS A 273 -6.20 -6.00 -20.07
C LYS A 273 -6.71 -5.04 -21.15
N GLY A 274 -6.10 -3.86 -21.26
CA GLY A 274 -6.43 -2.87 -22.29
C GLY A 274 -6.00 -3.29 -23.70
N THR A 275 -5.05 -4.22 -23.83
CA THR A 275 -4.55 -4.68 -25.14
C THR A 275 -5.60 -5.48 -25.91
N GLU A 276 -6.53 -6.15 -25.22
CA GLU A 276 -7.62 -6.91 -25.84
C GLU A 276 -8.47 -6.03 -26.78
N ALA A 277 -8.73 -4.78 -26.37
CA ALA A 277 -9.49 -3.81 -27.17
C ALA A 277 -8.73 -3.31 -28.41
N LEU A 278 -7.41 -3.52 -28.47
CA LEU A 278 -6.52 -3.02 -29.52
C LEU A 278 -6.10 -4.10 -30.53
N GLN A 279 -6.65 -5.33 -30.45
CA GLN A 279 -6.30 -6.43 -31.37
C GLN A 279 -6.89 -6.27 -32.80
N GLN A 280 -7.43 -5.10 -33.13
CA GLN A 280 -7.93 -4.80 -34.48
C GLN A 280 -6.77 -4.34 -35.39
N PRO A 281 -6.80 -4.66 -36.71
CA PRO A 281 -5.71 -4.29 -37.64
C PRO A 281 -5.36 -2.80 -37.64
N ASP A 282 -6.36 -1.92 -37.54
CA ASP A 282 -6.17 -0.46 -37.56
C ASP A 282 -5.53 0.10 -36.26
N SER A 283 -5.31 -0.76 -35.26
CA SER A 283 -4.81 -0.40 -33.93
C SER A 283 -3.40 -0.91 -33.65
N LEU A 284 -2.70 -1.51 -34.63
CA LEU A 284 -1.41 -2.18 -34.41
C LEU A 284 -0.34 -1.25 -33.81
N GLU A 285 -0.24 0.00 -34.27
CA GLU A 285 0.73 0.96 -33.71
C GLU A 285 0.41 1.32 -32.25
N ALA A 286 -0.88 1.46 -31.91
CA ALA A 286 -1.30 1.70 -30.53
C ALA A 286 -1.05 0.48 -29.65
N LEU A 287 -1.24 -0.73 -30.19
CA LEU A 287 -0.91 -1.98 -29.51
C LEU A 287 0.58 -2.08 -29.22
N ILE A 288 1.44 -1.84 -30.21
CA ILE A 288 2.91 -1.84 -30.05
C ILE A 288 3.35 -0.85 -28.98
N TRP A 289 2.80 0.37 -29.00
CA TRP A 289 3.13 1.39 -28.00
C TRP A 289 2.70 1.02 -26.59
N LEU A 290 1.48 0.48 -26.42
CA LEU A 290 1.00 0.03 -25.12
C LEU A 290 1.82 -1.17 -24.61
N GLN A 291 2.11 -2.15 -25.47
CA GLN A 291 2.93 -3.30 -25.12
C GLN A 291 4.36 -2.90 -24.73
N ASP A 292 4.97 -1.93 -25.41
CA ASP A 292 6.29 -1.40 -25.05
C ASP A 292 6.28 -0.74 -23.67
N THR A 293 5.21 0.01 -23.37
CA THR A 293 5.00 0.61 -22.04
C THR A 293 4.89 -0.46 -20.95
N ILE A 294 4.12 -1.52 -21.18
CA ILE A 294 3.96 -2.67 -20.26
C ILE A 294 5.30 -3.39 -20.05
N ILE A 295 6.03 -3.66 -21.14
CA ILE A 295 7.36 -4.26 -21.11
C ILE A 295 8.33 -3.42 -20.27
N GLY A 296 8.31 -2.09 -20.41
CA GLY A 296 9.14 -1.19 -19.61
C GLY A 296 8.88 -1.27 -18.10
N TYR A 297 7.65 -1.53 -17.68
CA TYR A 297 7.35 -1.79 -16.25
C TYR A 297 7.91 -3.14 -15.78
N CYS A 298 7.80 -4.18 -16.60
CA CYS A 298 8.38 -5.50 -16.30
C CYS A 298 9.91 -5.46 -16.23
N GLU A 299 10.57 -4.70 -17.12
CA GLU A 299 12.01 -4.47 -17.10
C GLU A 299 12.46 -3.77 -15.81
N GLN A 300 11.75 -2.70 -15.41
CA GLN A 300 12.03 -2.00 -14.16
C GLN A 300 11.84 -2.93 -12.95
N ALA A 301 10.79 -3.76 -12.94
CA ALA A 301 10.58 -4.74 -11.89
C ALA A 301 11.75 -5.74 -11.77
N ALA A 302 12.21 -6.28 -12.91
CA ALA A 302 13.33 -7.22 -12.97
C ALA A 302 14.69 -6.61 -12.54
N GLN A 303 14.85 -5.28 -12.66
CA GLN A 303 16.03 -4.57 -12.14
C GLN A 303 15.98 -4.38 -10.61
N LEU A 304 14.77 -4.32 -10.04
CA LEU A 304 14.55 -4.06 -8.62
C LEU A 304 14.57 -5.35 -7.78
N ALA A 305 14.06 -6.46 -8.32
CA ALA A 305 13.99 -7.74 -7.64
C ALA A 305 13.99 -8.91 -8.62
N GLU A 306 14.34 -10.09 -8.12
CA GLU A 306 14.15 -11.34 -8.84
C GLU A 306 12.64 -11.58 -9.07
N LEU A 307 12.27 -11.86 -10.32
CA LEU A 307 10.89 -12.12 -10.69
C LEU A 307 10.48 -13.51 -10.22
N ARG A 308 9.27 -13.63 -9.67
CA ARG A 308 8.63 -14.94 -9.43
C ARG A 308 8.30 -15.60 -10.77
N ASP A 309 8.22 -16.92 -10.78
CA ASP A 309 7.97 -17.71 -12.00
C ASP A 309 6.84 -17.13 -12.87
N TRP A 310 5.65 -16.93 -12.31
CA TRP A 310 4.50 -16.38 -13.07
C TRP A 310 4.76 -14.96 -13.63
N GLN A 311 5.60 -14.16 -12.99
CA GLN A 311 5.94 -12.81 -13.45
C GLN A 311 6.92 -12.88 -14.63
N ALA A 312 7.89 -13.79 -14.55
CA ALA A 312 8.81 -14.06 -15.65
C ALA A 312 8.08 -14.71 -16.84
N GLU A 313 7.12 -15.60 -16.60
CA GLU A 313 6.21 -16.16 -17.61
C GLU A 313 5.40 -15.06 -18.32
N PHE A 314 4.74 -14.20 -17.53
CA PHE A 314 3.99 -13.05 -18.05
C PHE A 314 4.88 -12.16 -18.91
N PHE A 315 6.07 -11.81 -18.41
CA PHE A 315 7.01 -10.97 -19.13
C PHE A 315 7.52 -11.62 -20.44
N ALA A 316 7.85 -12.91 -20.42
CA ALA A 316 8.23 -13.63 -21.63
C ALA A 316 7.09 -13.64 -22.67
N GLY A 317 5.84 -13.82 -22.22
CA GLY A 317 4.66 -13.75 -23.08
C GLY A 317 4.51 -12.40 -23.78
N LEU A 318 4.69 -11.30 -23.04
CA LEU A 318 4.65 -9.94 -23.60
C LEU A 318 5.71 -9.72 -24.68
N LEU A 319 6.94 -10.18 -24.44
CA LEU A 319 8.05 -10.06 -25.40
C LEU A 319 7.76 -10.86 -26.70
N ILE A 320 7.22 -12.07 -26.58
CA ILE A 320 6.80 -12.86 -27.75
C ILE A 320 5.70 -12.14 -28.52
N ASN A 321 4.69 -11.60 -27.83
CA ASN A 321 3.59 -10.87 -28.48
C ASN A 321 4.09 -9.60 -29.19
N GLN A 322 5.00 -8.85 -28.56
CA GLN A 322 5.62 -7.67 -29.16
C GLN A 322 6.43 -8.03 -30.40
N ALA A 323 7.18 -9.13 -30.37
CA ALA A 323 7.90 -9.62 -31.55
C ALA A 323 6.96 -9.96 -32.72
N VAL A 324 5.81 -10.58 -32.44
CA VAL A 324 4.78 -10.85 -33.45
C VAL A 324 4.22 -9.55 -34.02
N ALA A 325 3.96 -8.55 -33.18
CA ALA A 325 3.45 -7.25 -33.61
C ALA A 325 4.44 -6.53 -34.53
N TYR A 326 5.74 -6.51 -34.20
CA TYR A 326 6.78 -5.94 -35.06
C TYR A 326 6.91 -6.68 -36.40
N ASN A 327 6.78 -8.01 -36.40
CA ASN A 327 6.81 -8.80 -37.62
C ASN A 327 5.56 -8.58 -38.51
N GLN A 328 4.44 -8.14 -37.94
CA GLN A 328 3.20 -7.79 -38.65
C GLN A 328 3.09 -6.31 -39.01
N ARG A 329 4.03 -5.48 -38.55
CA ARG A 329 3.98 -4.03 -38.69
C ARG A 329 4.10 -3.62 -40.15
N ASP A 330 3.14 -2.83 -40.61
CA ASP A 330 3.09 -2.34 -41.98
C ASP A 330 4.37 -1.56 -42.34
N ASN A 331 4.80 -1.73 -43.59
CA ASN A 331 5.89 -0.97 -44.20
C ASN A 331 5.33 -0.07 -45.31
N PRO A 332 4.60 1.01 -44.98
CA PRO A 332 3.96 1.88 -45.98
C PRO A 332 4.97 2.62 -46.85
N SER A 333 6.22 2.78 -46.38
CA SER A 333 7.30 3.37 -47.17
C SER A 333 7.85 2.41 -48.25
N GLY A 334 7.57 1.11 -48.13
CA GLY A 334 8.13 0.05 -48.96
C GLY A 334 9.66 -0.04 -48.86
N GLN A 335 10.27 0.63 -47.89
CA GLN A 335 11.73 0.66 -47.76
C GLN A 335 12.22 -0.63 -47.14
N ARG A 336 13.12 -1.33 -47.84
CA ARG A 336 13.74 -2.57 -47.37
C ARG A 336 14.44 -2.41 -46.01
N SER A 337 14.97 -1.22 -45.72
CA SER A 337 15.57 -0.89 -44.42
C SER A 337 14.56 -0.97 -43.27
N GLN A 338 13.35 -0.43 -43.45
CA GLN A 338 12.33 -0.42 -42.40
C GLN A 338 11.80 -1.83 -42.09
N GLU A 339 11.66 -2.68 -43.11
CA GLU A 339 11.30 -4.09 -42.93
C GLU A 339 12.39 -4.86 -42.16
N LEU A 340 13.66 -4.62 -42.51
CA LEU A 340 14.79 -5.23 -41.82
C LEU A 340 14.87 -4.76 -40.35
N ASP A 341 14.65 -3.47 -40.08
CA ASP A 341 14.64 -2.92 -38.72
C ASP A 341 13.55 -3.58 -37.87
N ASN A 342 12.33 -3.74 -38.42
CA ASN A 342 11.24 -4.43 -37.74
C ASN A 342 11.58 -5.88 -37.41
N LEU A 343 12.19 -6.62 -38.35
CA LEU A 343 12.63 -8.00 -38.14
C LEU A 343 13.75 -8.09 -37.10
N GLN A 344 14.71 -7.16 -37.10
CA GLN A 344 15.77 -7.09 -36.10
C GLN A 344 15.20 -6.84 -34.70
N GLN A 345 14.22 -5.94 -34.59
CA GLN A 345 13.55 -5.66 -33.32
C GLN A 345 12.75 -6.88 -32.81
N ALA A 346 12.02 -7.56 -33.69
CA ALA A 346 11.33 -8.80 -33.36
C ALA A 346 12.28 -9.89 -32.86
N ARG A 347 13.44 -10.04 -33.51
CA ARG A 347 14.50 -10.98 -33.10
C ARG A 347 15.01 -10.67 -31.70
N GLU A 348 15.27 -9.40 -31.39
CA GLU A 348 15.75 -8.98 -30.07
C GLU A 348 14.75 -9.36 -28.96
N TYR A 349 13.46 -9.07 -29.15
CA TYR A 349 12.44 -9.45 -28.17
C TYR A 349 12.34 -10.96 -27.96
N LEU A 350 12.45 -11.77 -29.03
CA LEU A 350 12.42 -13.23 -28.93
C LEU A 350 13.64 -13.79 -28.18
N LEU A 351 14.84 -13.26 -28.42
CA LEU A 351 16.03 -13.66 -27.66
C LEU A 351 15.91 -13.34 -26.17
N ARG A 352 15.34 -12.17 -25.86
CA ARG A 352 15.05 -11.78 -24.47
C ARG A 352 14.00 -12.69 -23.82
N ALA A 353 12.93 -13.04 -24.54
CA ALA A 353 11.92 -13.97 -24.07
C ALA A 353 12.51 -15.37 -23.81
N GLN A 354 13.34 -15.87 -24.72
CA GLN A 354 14.03 -17.15 -24.57
C GLN A 354 14.92 -17.16 -23.31
N ASN A 355 15.67 -16.09 -23.05
CA ASN A 355 16.49 -15.99 -21.84
C ASN A 355 15.65 -16.04 -20.55
N LEU A 356 14.50 -15.36 -20.51
CA LEU A 356 13.58 -15.42 -19.37
C LEU A 356 13.01 -16.83 -19.18
N LEU A 357 12.56 -17.48 -20.26
CA LEU A 357 12.02 -18.83 -20.20
C LEU A 357 13.05 -19.86 -19.72
N HIS A 358 14.30 -19.74 -20.16
CA HIS A 358 15.38 -20.60 -19.68
C HIS A 358 15.72 -20.42 -18.20
N SER A 359 15.35 -19.29 -17.59
CA SER A 359 15.55 -19.05 -16.16
C SER A 359 14.49 -19.71 -15.28
N LEU A 360 13.34 -20.09 -15.86
CA LEU A 360 12.27 -20.79 -15.15
C LEU A 360 12.66 -22.25 -14.83
N PRO A 361 12.07 -22.87 -13.79
CA PRO A 361 12.29 -24.30 -13.48
C PRO A 361 11.97 -25.22 -14.67
N GLU A 362 12.69 -26.34 -14.81
CA GLU A 362 12.47 -27.30 -15.91
C GLU A 362 11.11 -27.98 -15.86
N ASP A 363 10.53 -28.17 -14.66
CA ASP A 363 9.21 -28.76 -14.45
C ASP A 363 8.05 -27.74 -14.58
N ASN A 364 8.37 -26.49 -14.90
CA ASN A 364 7.38 -25.46 -15.15
C ASN A 364 6.56 -25.77 -16.42
N TYR A 365 5.24 -25.93 -16.25
CA TYR A 365 4.35 -26.29 -17.35
C TYR A 365 4.31 -25.24 -18.48
N TYR A 366 4.32 -23.95 -18.13
CA TYR A 366 4.25 -22.86 -19.10
C TYR A 366 5.52 -22.79 -19.95
N ARG A 367 6.68 -23.02 -19.33
CA ARG A 367 8.01 -22.95 -19.95
C ARG A 367 8.05 -23.71 -21.26
N HIS A 368 7.74 -25.01 -21.27
CA HIS A 368 7.85 -25.84 -22.47
C HIS A 368 6.96 -25.36 -23.63
N TYR A 369 5.74 -24.92 -23.32
CA TYR A 369 4.82 -24.41 -24.34
C TYR A 369 5.33 -23.09 -24.94
N ALA A 370 5.75 -22.16 -24.08
CA ALA A 370 6.22 -20.84 -24.49
C ALA A 370 7.59 -20.90 -25.19
N GLU A 371 8.50 -21.78 -24.76
CA GLU A 371 9.82 -21.98 -25.38
C GLU A 371 9.69 -22.46 -26.83
N LYS A 372 8.80 -23.43 -27.06
CA LYS A 372 8.55 -23.93 -28.41
C LYS A 372 8.02 -22.80 -29.29
N ARG A 373 6.99 -22.09 -28.82
CA ARG A 373 6.41 -20.96 -29.55
C ARG A 373 7.47 -19.88 -29.84
N CYS A 374 8.29 -19.52 -28.86
CA CYS A 374 9.36 -18.54 -29.02
C CYS A 374 10.40 -18.98 -30.05
N SER A 375 10.79 -20.26 -30.02
CA SER A 375 11.77 -20.83 -30.96
C SER A 375 11.23 -20.87 -32.39
N ASP A 376 9.97 -21.29 -32.57
CA ASP A 376 9.31 -21.33 -33.88
C ASP A 376 9.24 -19.92 -34.51
N TYR A 377 8.92 -18.88 -33.73
CA TYR A 377 8.94 -17.50 -34.21
C TYR A 377 10.35 -16.98 -34.50
N LEU A 378 11.33 -17.34 -33.67
CA LEU A 378 12.72 -16.90 -33.86
C LEU A 378 13.28 -17.46 -35.16
N GLU A 379 13.06 -18.74 -35.44
CA GLU A 379 13.47 -19.37 -36.69
C GLU A 379 12.82 -18.68 -37.91
N ALA A 380 11.53 -18.37 -37.82
CA ALA A 380 10.81 -17.67 -38.89
C ALA A 380 11.37 -16.25 -39.14
N VAL A 381 11.64 -15.49 -38.07
CA VAL A 381 12.22 -14.14 -38.16
C VAL A 381 13.64 -14.20 -38.74
N GLU A 382 14.49 -15.12 -38.27
CA GLU A 382 15.86 -15.28 -38.76
C GLU A 382 15.90 -15.72 -40.23
N PHE A 383 14.99 -16.61 -40.64
CA PHE A 383 14.80 -16.96 -42.04
C PHE A 383 14.44 -15.71 -42.88
N ASN A 384 13.49 -14.89 -42.43
CA ASN A 384 13.11 -13.67 -43.14
C ASN A 384 14.25 -12.66 -43.24
N ILE A 385 15.04 -12.47 -42.17
CA ILE A 385 16.25 -11.63 -42.18
C ILE A 385 17.24 -12.14 -43.24
N SER A 386 17.46 -13.46 -43.32
CA SER A 386 18.41 -14.05 -44.29
C SER A 386 18.03 -13.78 -45.76
N ARG A 387 16.73 -13.58 -46.05
CA ARG A 387 16.24 -13.23 -47.40
C ARG A 387 16.35 -11.74 -47.73
N GLN A 388 16.62 -10.91 -46.72
CA GLN A 388 16.84 -9.46 -46.89
C GLN A 388 18.31 -9.12 -47.21
N HIS A 389 19.22 -10.08 -47.05
CA HIS A 389 20.59 -10.04 -47.57
C HIS A 389 20.66 -10.64 -48.98
#